data_AF-A0A1X7VSV2-F1
#
_entry.id   AF-A0A1X7VSV2-F1
#
_cell.length_a   1.000
_cell.length_b   1.000
_cell.length_c   1.000
_cell.angle_alpha   90.00
_cell.angle_beta   90.00
_cell.angle_gamma   90.00
#
_symmetry.space_group_name_H-M   'P 1'
#
loop_
_entity.id
_entity.type
_entity.pdbx_description
1 polymer ?
#
loop_
_entity_poly.entity_id
_entity_poly.type
_entity_poly.pdbx_seq_one_letter_code
_entity_poly.pdbx_strand_id
1 'polypeptide(L)'
;MCLTNAGKDPNAFSERLMNLALHHYRDVHEWDGSHCDFHQLAVCSCGSCEYKYNFICEKKPYKTGHILSCPFHSLAYELQCQEKAALAHILIHPEINKVTTDVVETSHNVLVRYRAKDWHITRLH
;
A
#
# COMPACT_ATOMS: atom_id res chain seq x y z
N MET A 1 4.59 -0.24 -3.76
CA MET A 1 4.20 1.12 -3.37
C MET A 1 5.00 1.46 -2.13
N CYS A 2 6.20 2.00 -2.34
CA CYS A 2 7.11 2.21 -1.23
C CYS A 2 6.77 3.53 -0.50
N LEU A 3 6.19 3.42 0.69
CA LEU A 3 6.14 4.51 1.69
C LEU A 3 7.54 4.95 2.19
N THR A 4 8.59 4.54 1.48
CA THR A 4 9.99 4.81 1.82
C THR A 4 10.33 6.29 1.80
N ASN A 5 9.55 7.12 1.12
CA ASN A 5 9.71 8.58 1.06
C ASN A 5 8.55 9.29 1.77
N ALA A 6 8.42 9.05 3.07
CA ALA A 6 7.34 9.61 3.90
C ALA A 6 7.48 11.12 4.20
N GLY A 7 8.65 11.71 3.93
CA GLY A 7 8.94 13.08 4.35
C GLY A 7 9.33 13.17 5.83
N LYS A 8 9.14 14.35 6.43
CA LYS A 8 9.55 14.66 7.81
C LYS A 8 8.39 14.77 8.81
N ASP A 9 7.17 14.84 8.32
CA ASP A 9 6.00 15.08 9.16
C ASP A 9 5.37 13.75 9.60
N PRO A 10 5.44 13.39 10.89
CA PRO A 10 4.81 12.18 11.42
C PRO A 10 3.30 12.16 11.23
N ASN A 11 2.63 13.32 11.23
CA ASN A 11 1.19 13.39 11.06
C ASN A 11 0.81 13.10 9.60
N ALA A 12 1.48 13.73 8.65
CA ALA A 12 1.30 13.44 7.22
C ALA A 12 1.59 11.97 6.89
N PHE A 13 2.64 11.38 7.49
CA PHE A 13 2.91 9.95 7.32
C PHE A 13 1.80 9.07 7.91
N SER A 14 1.32 9.39 9.11
CA SER A 14 0.23 8.68 9.77
C SER A 14 -1.05 8.71 8.95
N GLU A 15 -1.44 9.90 8.49
CA GLU A 15 -2.60 10.09 7.63
C GLU A 15 -2.47 9.30 6.34
N ARG A 16 -1.31 9.40 5.68
CA ARG A 16 -1.05 8.66 4.45
C ARG A 16 -1.10 7.15 4.67
N LEU A 17 -0.57 6.64 5.78
CA LEU A 17 -0.64 5.22 6.12
C LEU A 17 -2.07 4.75 6.40
N MET A 18 -2.92 5.60 6.98
CA MET A 18 -4.34 5.29 7.16
C MET A 18 -5.10 5.33 5.84
N ASN A 19 -4.85 6.31 4.98
CA ASN A 19 -5.45 6.38 3.64
C ASN A 19 -5.10 5.15 2.79
N LEU A 20 -3.90 4.60 2.98
CA LEU A 20 -3.48 3.35 2.36
C LEU A 20 -4.40 2.18 2.77
N ALA A 21 -4.64 2.01 4.06
CA ALA A 21 -5.43 0.89 4.60
C ALA A 21 -6.94 1.03 4.37
N LEU A 22 -7.47 2.25 4.50
CA LEU A 22 -8.90 2.52 4.41
C LEU A 22 -9.40 2.58 2.97
N HIS A 23 -8.59 3.09 2.05
CA HIS A 23 -9.02 3.40 0.68
C HIS A 23 -8.23 2.62 -0.37
N HIS A 24 -6.92 2.86 -0.47
CA HIS A 24 -6.13 2.35 -1.59
C HIS A 24 -6.16 0.83 -1.73
N TYR A 25 -5.92 0.07 -0.64
CA TYR A 25 -5.95 -1.40 -0.68
C TYR A 25 -7.34 -2.00 -0.95
N ARG A 26 -8.41 -1.20 -0.83
CA ARG A 26 -9.79 -1.57 -1.18
C ARG A 26 -10.16 -1.15 -2.61
N ASP A 27 -9.20 -0.67 -3.39
CA ASP A 27 -9.38 -0.10 -4.72
C ASP A 27 -10.28 1.15 -4.75
N VAL A 28 -10.30 1.89 -3.63
CA VAL A 28 -11.00 3.17 -3.53
C VAL A 28 -9.97 4.28 -3.69
N HIS A 29 -10.05 5.01 -4.81
CA HIS A 29 -9.06 6.05 -5.15
C HIS A 29 -9.59 7.48 -5.06
N GLU A 30 -10.88 7.65 -4.79
CA GLU A 30 -11.56 8.92 -4.53
C GLU A 30 -12.49 8.73 -3.33
N TRP A 31 -12.50 9.68 -2.40
CA TRP A 31 -13.35 9.68 -1.21
C TRP A 31 -13.69 11.12 -0.80
N ASP A 32 -14.54 11.29 0.22
CA ASP A 32 -15.10 12.59 0.58
C ASP A 32 -14.00 13.64 0.86
N GLY A 33 -13.84 14.56 -0.09
CA GLY A 33 -12.89 15.67 -0.02
C GLY A 33 -11.43 15.32 -0.34
N SER A 34 -11.11 14.09 -0.79
CA SER A 34 -9.72 13.71 -1.09
C SER A 34 -9.61 12.56 -2.10
N HIS A 35 -8.37 12.26 -2.51
CA HIS A 35 -8.06 11.22 -3.50
C HIS A 35 -6.74 10.53 -3.18
N CYS A 36 -6.54 9.38 -3.80
CA CYS A 36 -5.32 8.58 -3.73
C CYS A 36 -4.13 9.36 -4.32
N ASP A 37 -3.13 9.61 -3.48
CA ASP A 37 -1.90 10.34 -3.84
C ASP A 37 -0.69 9.42 -4.08
N PHE A 38 -0.90 8.10 -4.02
CA PHE A 38 0.18 7.12 -4.13
C PHE A 38 0.65 6.88 -5.57
N HIS A 39 -0.22 7.16 -6.54
CA HIS A 39 0.01 7.05 -7.97
C HIS A 39 -0.94 7.97 -8.72
N GLN A 40 -0.70 8.16 -10.02
CA GLN A 40 -1.68 8.84 -10.87
C GLN A 40 -2.98 8.01 -10.93
N LEU A 41 -4.13 8.69 -10.92
CA LEU A 41 -5.45 8.04 -11.03
C LEU A 41 -5.67 7.37 -12.40
N ALA A 42 -4.94 7.82 -13.43
CA ALA A 42 -5.02 7.27 -14.77
C ALA A 42 -3.66 6.75 -15.22
N VAL A 43 -3.63 5.55 -15.80
CA VAL A 43 -2.43 4.86 -16.26
C VAL A 43 -2.49 4.50 -17.74
N CYS A 44 -1.33 4.20 -18.31
CA CYS A 44 -1.20 3.66 -19.66
C CYS A 44 -2.13 2.45 -19.86
N SER A 45 -2.93 2.47 -20.92
CA SER A 45 -3.76 1.33 -21.30
C SER A 45 -2.99 0.24 -22.03
N CYS A 46 -2.03 0.61 -22.90
CA CYS A 46 -1.37 -0.29 -23.84
C CYS A 46 -0.16 -1.06 -23.26
N GLY A 47 0.39 -0.64 -22.13
CA GLY A 47 1.56 -1.26 -21.51
C GLY A 47 2.91 -1.00 -22.21
N SER A 48 2.90 -0.31 -23.35
CA SER A 48 4.08 -0.07 -24.20
C SER A 48 4.57 1.38 -24.22
N CYS A 49 3.94 2.29 -23.47
CA CYS A 49 4.45 3.65 -23.35
C CYS A 49 5.76 3.65 -22.55
N GLU A 50 6.83 4.17 -23.14
CA GLU A 50 8.14 4.32 -22.47
C GLU A 50 8.05 5.23 -21.23
N TYR A 51 7.22 6.28 -21.31
CA TYR A 51 7.07 7.24 -20.22
C TYR A 51 5.94 6.84 -19.27
N LYS A 52 6.29 6.59 -18.01
CA LYS A 52 5.35 6.25 -16.92
C LYS A 52 4.41 7.38 -16.49
N TYR A 53 4.65 8.61 -16.96
CA TYR A 53 3.87 9.80 -16.56
C TYR A 53 3.33 10.62 -17.74
N ASN A 54 3.88 10.42 -18.94
CA ASN A 54 3.52 11.13 -20.17
C ASN A 54 3.07 10.13 -21.23
N PHE A 55 1.91 9.53 -20.99
CA PHE A 55 1.33 8.55 -21.89
C PHE A 55 0.86 9.23 -23.19
N ILE A 56 1.27 8.67 -24.33
CA ILE A 56 0.77 9.09 -25.66
C ILE A 56 -0.52 8.33 -26.01
N CYS A 57 -0.77 7.18 -25.37
CA CYS A 57 -1.95 6.36 -25.59
C CYS A 57 -3.16 6.84 -24.79
N GLU A 58 -4.33 6.29 -25.11
CA GLU A 58 -5.53 6.40 -24.28
C GLU A 58 -5.24 5.93 -22.85
N LYS A 59 -5.72 6.69 -21.86
CA LYS A 59 -5.52 6.38 -20.45
C LYS A 59 -6.68 5.52 -19.93
N LYS A 60 -6.39 4.65 -18.97
CA LYS A 60 -7.41 3.92 -18.21
C LYS A 60 -7.33 4.25 -16.73
N PRO A 61 -8.42 4.17 -15.97
CA PRO A 61 -8.35 4.30 -14.51
C PRO A 61 -7.37 3.28 -13.91
N TYR A 62 -6.59 3.72 -12.94
CA TYR A 62 -5.76 2.83 -12.14
C TYR A 62 -6.64 1.83 -11.40
N LYS A 63 -6.14 0.59 -11.27
CA LYS A 63 -6.71 -0.43 -10.39
C LYS A 63 -5.62 -1.06 -9.55
N THR A 64 -5.96 -1.27 -8.29
CA THR A 64 -5.12 -1.93 -7.30
C THR A 64 -5.00 -3.40 -7.69
N GLY A 65 -3.76 -3.86 -7.91
CA GLY A 65 -3.52 -5.22 -8.38
C GLY A 65 -3.94 -6.32 -7.40
N HIS A 66 -3.84 -6.03 -6.09
CA HIS A 66 -4.19 -6.96 -5.01
C HIS A 66 -5.17 -6.29 -4.04
N ILE A 67 -6.46 -6.41 -4.34
CA ILE A 67 -7.52 -5.83 -3.52
C ILE A 67 -7.74 -6.68 -2.26
N LEU A 68 -7.70 -6.04 -1.09
CA LEU A 68 -8.06 -6.64 0.19
C LEU A 68 -9.58 -6.54 0.38
N SER A 69 -10.32 -7.53 -0.15
CA SER A 69 -11.79 -7.61 -0.06
C SER A 69 -12.30 -8.43 1.13
N CYS A 70 -11.47 -9.30 1.71
CA CYS A 70 -11.84 -10.13 2.84
C CYS A 70 -11.97 -9.27 4.11
N PRO A 71 -13.16 -9.17 4.76
CA PRO A 71 -13.36 -8.29 5.91
C PRO A 71 -12.35 -8.50 7.03
N PHE A 72 -11.98 -9.76 7.26
CA PHE A 72 -11.00 -10.14 8.26
C PHE A 72 -9.59 -9.62 7.93
N HIS A 73 -9.12 -9.83 6.70
CA HIS A 73 -7.79 -9.36 6.28
C HIS A 73 -7.73 -7.84 6.16
N SER A 74 -8.81 -7.20 5.72
CA SER A 74 -8.90 -5.74 5.65
C SER A 74 -8.82 -5.11 7.03
N LEU A 75 -9.55 -5.65 8.02
CA LEU A 75 -9.49 -5.19 9.41
C LEU A 75 -8.09 -5.42 10.01
N ALA A 76 -7.51 -6.60 9.81
CA ALA A 76 -6.18 -6.89 10.33
C ALA A 76 -5.10 -5.99 9.72
N TYR A 77 -5.21 -5.65 8.43
CA TYR A 77 -4.33 -4.71 7.76
C TYR A 77 -4.51 -3.28 8.29
N GLU A 78 -5.75 -2.85 8.48
CA GLU A 78 -6.10 -1.55 9.06
C GLU A 78 -5.50 -1.36 10.47
N LEU A 79 -5.67 -2.35 11.35
CA LEU A 79 -5.09 -2.32 12.70
C LEU A 79 -3.56 -2.23 12.66
N GLN A 80 -2.90 -2.97 11.76
CA GLN A 80 -1.46 -2.92 11.60
C GLN A 80 -0.98 -1.53 11.12
N CYS A 81 -1.71 -0.90 10.20
CA CYS A 81 -1.43 0.45 9.74
C CYS A 81 -1.65 1.47 10.87
N GLN A 82 -2.68 1.30 11.70
CA GLN A 82 -2.94 2.14 12.85
C GLN A 82 -1.83 2.06 13.92
N GLU A 83 -1.36 0.86 14.26
CA GLU A 83 -0.24 0.68 15.20
C GLU A 83 1.03 1.38 14.71
N LYS A 84 1.32 1.29 13.41
CA LYS A 84 2.48 1.97 12.80
C LYS A 84 2.30 3.48 12.72
N ALA A 85 1.09 3.96 12.43
CA ALA A 85 0.78 5.38 12.43
C ALA A 85 1.04 5.98 13.83
N ALA A 86 0.66 5.28 14.90
CA ALA A 86 0.97 5.69 16.27
C ALA A 86 2.49 5.78 16.54
N LEU A 87 3.31 5.00 15.84
CA LEU A 87 4.77 4.99 15.93
C LEU A 87 5.47 5.87 14.89
N ALA A 88 4.75 6.70 14.13
CA ALA A 88 5.30 7.51 13.03
C ALA A 88 6.55 8.32 13.42
N HIS A 89 6.54 8.92 14.61
CA HIS A 89 7.64 9.73 15.14
C HIS A 89 8.93 8.94 15.41
N ILE A 90 8.83 7.63 15.64
CA ILE A 90 9.97 6.72 15.82
C ILE A 90 10.40 6.14 14.47
N LEU A 91 9.44 5.89 13.57
CA LEU A 91 9.68 5.22 12.30
C LEU A 91 10.30 6.13 11.23
N ILE A 92 10.02 7.45 11.28
CA ILE A 92 10.64 8.42 10.37
C ILE A 92 12.06 8.70 10.85
N HIS A 93 13.05 8.29 10.06
CA HIS A 93 14.44 8.66 10.37
C HIS A 93 14.63 10.17 10.13
N PRO A 94 14.96 10.97 11.16
CA PRO A 94 14.93 12.44 11.08
C PRO A 94 15.91 13.04 10.07
N GLU A 95 17.05 12.37 9.83
CA GLU A 95 18.08 12.87 8.91
C GLU A 95 17.90 12.40 7.46
N ILE A 96 17.37 11.18 7.27
CA ILE A 96 17.32 10.51 5.97
C ILE A 96 15.92 10.66 5.35
N ASN A 97 14.91 11.07 6.13
CA ASN A 97 13.50 11.23 5.73
C ASN A 97 12.92 9.98 5.08
N LYS A 98 13.55 8.85 5.39
CA LYS A 98 13.12 7.53 5.00
C LYS A 98 12.53 6.86 6.21
N VAL A 99 11.49 6.09 5.95
CA VAL A 99 10.95 5.19 6.96
C VAL A 99 11.69 3.87 6.81
N THR A 100 12.28 3.37 7.89
CA THR A 100 12.77 1.99 7.95
C THR A 100 11.57 1.06 8.10
N THR A 101 10.68 1.06 7.12
CA THR A 101 9.63 0.05 7.08
C THR A 101 10.21 -1.25 6.54
N ASP A 102 10.79 -2.03 7.43
CA ASP A 102 10.84 -3.49 7.23
C ASP A 102 9.43 -4.12 7.37
N VAL A 103 8.37 -3.29 7.51
CA VAL A 103 7.12 -3.73 8.13
C VAL A 103 5.89 -3.52 7.25
N VAL A 104 5.91 -2.67 6.21
CA VAL A 104 4.73 -2.49 5.32
C VAL A 104 4.78 -3.36 4.08
N GLU A 105 5.96 -3.57 3.49
CA GLU A 105 6.10 -4.37 2.24
C GLU A 105 6.90 -5.68 2.41
N THR A 106 7.69 -5.87 3.47
CA THR A 106 8.59 -7.04 3.61
C THR A 106 8.04 -8.13 4.56
N SER A 107 7.50 -9.17 3.89
CA SER A 107 7.51 -10.61 4.22
C SER A 107 6.88 -11.19 5.50
N HIS A 108 6.58 -10.42 6.55
CA HIS A 108 5.83 -10.90 7.73
C HIS A 108 4.32 -10.60 7.67
N ASN A 109 3.79 -10.66 6.44
CA ASN A 109 2.41 -10.94 6.05
C ASN A 109 1.41 -11.14 7.21
N VAL A 110 0.43 -10.22 7.31
CA VAL A 110 -0.89 -10.51 7.93
C VAL A 110 -1.47 -11.81 7.35
N LEU A 111 -1.14 -12.12 6.09
CA LEU A 111 -1.52 -13.35 5.39
C LEU A 111 -0.81 -14.64 5.88
N VAL A 112 0.29 -14.58 6.65
CA VAL A 112 0.94 -15.80 7.20
C VAL A 112 0.30 -16.22 8.51
N ARG A 113 -0.20 -15.26 9.32
CA ARG A 113 -0.99 -15.59 10.52
C ARG A 113 -2.33 -16.25 10.17
N TYR A 114 -2.86 -16.01 8.97
CA TYR A 114 -4.17 -16.49 8.52
C TYR A 114 -4.13 -17.30 7.21
N ARG A 115 -2.96 -17.80 6.82
CA ARG A 115 -2.90 -18.83 5.77
C ARG A 115 -3.47 -20.12 6.36
N ALA A 116 -4.52 -20.67 5.75
CA ALA A 116 -4.80 -22.09 5.90
C ALA A 116 -3.51 -22.83 5.52
N LYS A 117 -2.98 -23.62 6.46
CA LYS A 117 -1.78 -24.43 6.25
C LYS A 117 -2.09 -25.53 5.23
N ASP A 118 -1.96 -25.23 3.94
CA ASP A 118 -1.68 -26.26 2.95
C ASP A 118 -0.17 -26.29 2.70
N TRP A 119 0.55 -26.81 3.70
CA TRP A 119 2.00 -27.01 3.69
C TRP A 119 2.43 -28.22 2.83
N HIS A 120 1.63 -28.68 1.86
CA HIS A 120 1.91 -29.92 1.12
C HIS A 120 2.01 -29.72 -0.40
N ILE A 121 2.79 -28.74 -0.86
CA ILE A 121 3.20 -28.62 -2.27
C ILE A 121 4.68 -29.03 -2.45
N THR A 122 5.10 -30.15 -1.85
CA THR A 122 6.40 -30.81 -2.18
C THR A 122 6.51 -32.25 -1.65
N ARG A 123 5.40 -33.00 -1.62
CA ARG A 123 5.45 -34.45 -1.28
C ARG A 123 4.71 -35.35 -2.27
N LEU A 124 4.62 -34.90 -3.52
CA LEU A 124 4.28 -35.75 -4.65
C LEU A 124 5.45 -35.64 -5.61
N HIS A 125 6.09 -36.80 -5.85
CA HIS A 125 7.33 -37.08 -6.59
C HIS A 125 8.59 -37.09 -5.74
#